data_AF-A0A4Q5T6R1-F1
#
_entry.id   AF-A0A4Q5T6R1-F1
#
_cell.length_a   1.000
_cell.length_b   1.000
_cell.length_c   1.000
_cell.angle_alpha   90.00
_cell.angle_beta   90.00
_cell.angle_gamma   90.00
#
_symmetry.space_group_name_H-M   'P 1'
#
loop_
_entity.id
_entity.type
_entity.pdbx_description
1 polymer ?
#
loop_
_entity_poly.entity_id
_entity_poly.type
_entity_poly.pdbx_seq_one_letter_code
_entity_poly.pdbx_strand_id
1 'polypeptide(L)'
;MLIERPRSRFRAGPFGICAAVVALLTATPASAMSVAEFLARARALQSLGALAALSPDARILRSELYAIRAAHRADVAAVRAAGRIPNSCPPATPVTLAPQQIVAELERIPPARRGMSMKAAFYDYMRRRYPCR
;
A
#
# COMPACT_ATOMS: atom_id res chain seq x y z
N MET A 1 17.48 23.57 -27.78
CA MET A 1 18.77 23.28 -28.44
C MET A 1 19.89 23.66 -27.47
N LEU A 2 20.75 22.69 -27.15
CA LEU A 2 22.02 22.75 -26.40
C LEU A 2 22.08 23.56 -25.09
N ILE A 3 21.76 22.88 -23.98
CA ILE A 3 22.21 23.27 -22.63
C ILE A 3 23.68 22.84 -22.51
N GLU A 4 24.59 23.82 -22.54
CA GLU A 4 26.01 23.63 -22.25
C GLU A 4 26.19 23.09 -20.83
N ARG A 5 26.99 22.03 -20.70
CA ARG A 5 27.46 21.49 -19.41
C ARG A 5 28.62 22.37 -18.91
N PRO A 6 28.50 23.13 -17.81
CA PRO A 6 29.66 23.77 -17.21
C PRO A 6 30.52 22.71 -16.51
N ARG A 7 31.76 22.62 -17.00
CA ARG A 7 32.85 21.81 -16.47
C ARG A 7 33.10 22.13 -14.99
N SER A 8 32.99 21.09 -14.17
CA SER A 8 33.47 20.99 -12.80
C SER A 8 34.92 21.48 -12.65
N ARG A 9 35.08 22.63 -12.02
CA ARG A 9 36.33 23.07 -11.39
C ARG A 9 36.13 23.02 -9.87
N PHE A 10 36.30 21.83 -9.29
CA PHE A 10 36.45 21.69 -7.85
C PHE A 10 37.83 22.23 -7.46
N ARG A 11 37.85 23.45 -6.93
CA ARG A 11 39.01 24.03 -6.26
C ARG A 11 38.78 23.84 -4.76
N ALA A 12 39.43 22.83 -4.18
CA ALA A 12 39.45 22.60 -2.75
C ALA A 12 40.17 23.77 -2.07
N GLY A 13 39.46 24.51 -1.20
CA GLY A 13 40.00 25.53 -0.31
C GLY A 13 39.87 25.07 1.14
N PRO A 14 40.87 25.31 2.01
CA PRO A 14 40.87 24.81 3.38
C PRO A 14 40.27 25.86 4.33
N PHE A 15 38.97 26.10 4.29
CA PHE A 15 38.33 26.98 5.27
C PHE A 15 36.85 26.62 5.45
N GLY A 16 36.45 26.45 6.71
CA GLY A 16 35.05 26.61 7.09
C GLY A 16 34.31 25.31 7.32
N ILE A 17 34.27 24.90 8.58
CA ILE A 17 33.29 23.97 9.14
C ILE A 17 31.89 24.51 8.85
N CYS A 18 31.17 23.88 7.91
CA CYS A 18 29.71 23.92 7.87
C CYS A 18 29.24 22.47 7.85
N ALA A 19 28.87 21.97 9.03
CA ALA A 19 28.20 20.69 9.19
C ALA A 19 26.83 20.74 8.51
N ALA A 20 26.78 20.47 7.20
CA ALA A 20 25.55 20.10 6.53
C ALA A 20 25.25 18.64 6.89
N VAL A 21 24.59 18.44 8.03
CA VAL A 21 23.88 17.20 8.31
C VAL A 21 22.77 17.11 7.27
N VAL A 22 23.05 16.43 6.15
CA VAL A 22 22.04 15.97 5.22
C VAL A 22 21.21 14.97 6.01
N ALA A 23 20.11 15.43 6.60
CA ALA A 23 19.09 14.56 7.12
C ALA A 23 18.53 13.78 5.92
N LEU A 24 19.07 12.58 5.67
CA LEU A 24 18.39 11.58 4.88
C LEU A 24 17.09 11.30 5.62
N LEU A 25 16.00 11.94 5.18
CA LEU A 25 14.65 11.48 5.42
C LEU A 25 14.55 10.11 4.75
N THR A 26 15.05 9.07 5.43
CA THR A 26 14.67 7.71 5.13
C THR A 26 13.18 7.66 5.42
N ALA A 27 12.38 7.89 4.38
CA ALA A 27 10.99 7.46 4.36
C ALA A 27 11.04 5.97 4.69
N THR A 28 10.83 5.63 5.97
CA THR A 28 10.66 4.25 6.38
C THR A 28 9.50 3.74 5.53
N PRO A 29 9.72 2.76 4.63
CA PRO A 29 8.59 2.18 3.94
C PRO A 29 7.70 1.63 5.05
N ALA A 30 6.49 2.17 5.18
CA ALA A 30 5.49 1.57 6.04
C ALA A 30 5.44 0.09 5.65
N SER A 31 5.90 -0.79 6.53
CA SER A 31 6.02 -2.22 6.25
C SER A 31 4.65 -2.71 5.81
N ALA A 32 4.49 -2.91 4.50
CA ALA A 32 3.21 -3.32 3.93
C ALA A 32 2.95 -4.75 4.42
N MET A 33 1.88 -4.94 5.19
CA MET A 33 1.55 -6.24 5.75
C MET A 33 1.44 -7.27 4.62
N SER A 34 2.04 -8.45 4.78
CA SER A 34 1.88 -9.52 3.79
C SER A 34 0.51 -10.19 3.91
N VAL A 35 0.05 -10.85 2.85
CA VAL A 35 -1.20 -11.65 2.91
C VAL A 35 -1.10 -12.75 3.96
N ALA A 36 0.06 -13.41 4.06
CA ALA A 36 0.31 -14.46 5.04
C ALA A 36 0.17 -13.93 6.49
N GLU A 37 0.78 -12.76 6.76
CA GLU A 37 0.69 -12.12 8.09
C GLU A 37 -0.75 -11.68 8.40
N PHE A 38 -1.44 -11.07 7.44
CA PHE A 38 -2.84 -10.68 7.60
C PHE A 38 -3.71 -11.88 7.95
N LEU A 39 -3.56 -12.99 7.21
CA LEU A 39 -4.33 -14.22 7.45
C LEU A 39 -4.02 -14.86 8.81
N ALA A 40 -2.76 -14.84 9.24
CA ALA A 40 -2.39 -15.34 10.56
C ALA A 40 -3.07 -14.55 11.68
N ARG A 41 -3.02 -13.22 11.63
CA ARG A 41 -3.71 -12.34 12.59
C ARG A 41 -5.23 -12.50 12.51
N ALA A 42 -5.79 -12.59 11.31
CA ALA A 42 -7.24 -12.77 11.12
C ALA A 42 -7.75 -14.08 11.72
N ARG A 43 -7.00 -15.18 11.58
CA ARG A 43 -7.34 -16.48 12.19
C ARG A 43 -7.27 -16.44 13.72
N ALA A 44 -6.27 -15.75 14.28
CA ALA A 44 -6.18 -15.54 15.72
C ALA A 44 -7.37 -14.73 16.27
N LEU A 45 -7.95 -13.84 15.47
CA LEU A 45 -9.18 -13.12 15.86
C LEU A 45 -10.43 -13.99 15.78
N GLN A 46 -10.51 -14.95 14.85
CA GLN A 46 -11.69 -15.81 14.71
C GLN A 46 -11.95 -16.64 15.98
N SER A 47 -10.91 -17.11 16.66
CA SER A 47 -11.05 -17.85 17.91
C SER A 47 -11.61 -17.02 19.07
N LEU A 48 -11.56 -15.69 18.98
CA LEU A 48 -12.08 -14.77 20.00
C LEU A 48 -13.57 -14.46 19.83
N GLY A 49 -14.17 -14.80 18.68
CA GLY A 49 -15.57 -14.50 18.39
C GLY A 49 -15.90 -13.01 18.59
N ALA A 50 -16.93 -12.72 19.39
CA ALA A 50 -17.37 -11.36 19.68
C ALA A 50 -16.29 -10.50 20.37
N LEU A 51 -15.37 -11.12 21.12
CA LEU A 51 -14.29 -10.39 21.82
C LEU A 51 -13.21 -9.88 20.84
N ALA A 52 -13.18 -10.37 19.60
CA ALA A 52 -12.25 -9.92 18.58
C ALA A 52 -12.30 -8.40 18.36
N ALA A 53 -13.48 -7.78 18.52
CA ALA A 53 -13.65 -6.33 18.35
C ALA A 53 -12.79 -5.48 19.30
N LEU A 54 -12.43 -6.04 20.46
CA LEU A 54 -11.60 -5.39 21.48
C LEU A 54 -10.10 -5.63 21.26
N SER A 55 -9.75 -6.58 20.38
CA SER A 55 -8.35 -6.94 20.14
C SER A 55 -7.57 -5.83 19.43
N PRO A 56 -6.31 -5.58 19.82
CA PRO A 56 -5.42 -4.67 19.09
C PRO A 56 -5.22 -5.12 17.64
N ASP A 57 -5.18 -6.43 17.36
CA ASP A 57 -5.05 -6.95 16.00
C ASP A 57 -6.26 -6.58 15.13
N ALA A 58 -7.47 -6.57 15.68
CA ALA A 58 -8.64 -6.15 14.93
C ALA A 58 -8.56 -4.66 14.53
N ARG A 59 -7.93 -3.82 15.36
CA ARG A 59 -7.64 -2.42 15.00
C ARG A 59 -6.57 -2.35 13.90
N ILE A 60 -5.48 -3.11 14.03
CA ILE A 60 -4.39 -3.13 13.05
C ILE A 60 -4.88 -3.59 11.67
N LEU A 61 -5.62 -4.71 11.60
CA LEU A 61 -6.13 -5.23 10.32
C LEU A 61 -7.14 -4.28 9.68
N ARG A 62 -7.98 -3.63 10.48
CA ARG A 62 -8.89 -2.58 9.98
C ARG A 62 -8.08 -1.42 9.40
N SER A 63 -7.11 -0.88 10.15
CA SER A 63 -6.32 0.27 9.68
C SER A 63 -5.57 -0.03 8.39
N GLU A 64 -5.01 -1.24 8.25
CA GLU A 64 -4.33 -1.68 7.02
C GLU A 64 -5.28 -1.63 5.82
N LEU A 65 -6.48 -2.20 5.95
CA LEU A 65 -7.49 -2.18 4.88
C LEU A 65 -8.01 -0.76 4.59
N TYR A 66 -8.17 0.09 5.60
CA TYR A 66 -8.56 1.49 5.39
C TYR A 66 -7.48 2.24 4.60
N ALA A 67 -6.21 2.10 4.98
CA ALA A 67 -5.09 2.73 4.30
C ALA A 67 -4.98 2.27 2.84
N ILE A 68 -5.07 0.96 2.58
CA ILE A 68 -5.02 0.40 1.22
C ILE A 68 -6.18 0.89 0.36
N ARG A 69 -7.40 0.94 0.90
CA ARG A 69 -8.56 1.47 0.17
C ARG A 69 -8.41 2.95 -0.15
N ALA A 70 -7.92 3.75 0.79
CA ALA A 70 -7.66 5.17 0.56
C ALA A 70 -6.60 5.36 -0.54
N ALA A 71 -5.49 4.62 -0.46
CA ALA A 71 -4.44 4.63 -1.48
C ALA A 71 -4.99 4.21 -2.86
N HIS A 72 -5.82 3.15 -2.93
CA HIS A 72 -6.43 2.71 -4.20
C HIS A 72 -7.30 3.80 -4.84
N ARG A 73 -8.13 4.48 -4.04
CA ARG A 73 -8.97 5.58 -4.55
C ARG A 73 -8.12 6.75 -5.04
N ALA A 74 -7.06 7.11 -4.31
CA ALA A 74 -6.13 8.15 -4.71
C ALA A 74 -5.40 7.79 -6.01
N ASP A 75 -4.89 6.55 -6.13
CA ASP A 75 -4.19 6.05 -7.31
C ASP A 75 -5.14 6.05 -8.54
N VAL A 76 -6.37 5.59 -8.40
CA VAL A 76 -7.40 5.63 -9.47
C VAL A 76 -7.72 7.07 -9.88
N ALA A 77 -7.89 7.98 -8.92
CA ALA A 77 -8.18 9.39 -9.21
C ALA A 77 -7.00 10.08 -9.93
N ALA A 78 -5.77 9.82 -9.50
CA ALA A 78 -4.57 10.36 -10.12
C ALA A 78 -4.41 9.86 -11.57
N VAL A 79 -4.67 8.58 -11.83
CA VAL A 79 -4.62 8.03 -13.20
C VAL A 79 -5.69 8.66 -14.10
N ARG A 80 -6.91 8.84 -13.59
CA ARG A 80 -8.00 9.53 -14.31
C ARG A 80 -7.68 10.98 -14.60
N ALA A 81 -7.16 11.72 -13.61
CA ALA A 81 -6.75 13.12 -13.78
C ALA A 81 -5.63 13.27 -14.82
N ALA A 82 -4.78 12.24 -14.98
CA ALA A 82 -3.76 12.17 -16.02
C ALA A 82 -4.31 11.74 -17.40
N GLY A 83 -5.63 11.66 -17.59
CA GLY A 83 -6.25 11.25 -18.86
C GLY A 83 -6.04 9.78 -19.24
N ARG A 84 -5.63 8.93 -18.28
CA ARG A 84 -5.37 7.50 -18.51
C ARG A 84 -6.48 6.65 -17.91
N ILE A 85 -6.64 5.43 -18.46
CA ILE A 85 -7.58 4.44 -17.94
C ILE A 85 -6.93 3.74 -16.74
N PRO A 86 -7.54 3.78 -15.54
CA PRO A 86 -7.03 3.05 -14.38
C PRO A 86 -7.10 1.53 -14.58
N ASN A 87 -6.30 0.79 -13.82
CA ASN A 87 -6.27 -0.68 -13.87
C ASN A 87 -7.56 -1.37 -13.35
N SER A 88 -8.47 -0.59 -12.77
CA SER A 88 -9.77 -1.02 -12.23
C SER A 88 -10.74 0.15 -12.25
N CYS A 89 -12.01 -0.13 -12.52
CA CYS A 89 -13.09 0.85 -12.61
C CYS A 89 -14.16 0.57 -11.53
N PRO A 90 -13.83 0.79 -10.25
CA PRO A 90 -14.81 0.58 -9.17
C PRO A 90 -15.99 1.55 -9.28
N PRO A 91 -17.17 1.15 -8.79
CA PRO A 91 -18.33 2.05 -8.69
C PRO A 91 -18.01 3.25 -7.78
N ALA A 92 -18.74 4.35 -7.98
CA ALA A 92 -18.59 5.55 -7.13
C ALA A 92 -18.98 5.27 -5.67
N THR A 93 -19.92 4.36 -5.46
CA THR A 93 -20.33 3.89 -4.13
C THR A 93 -19.35 2.83 -3.61
N PRO A 94 -18.82 2.99 -2.38
CA PRO A 94 -17.96 1.98 -1.79
C PRO A 94 -18.72 0.67 -1.57
N VAL A 95 -18.23 -0.42 -2.15
CA VAL A 95 -18.70 -1.76 -1.80
C VAL A 95 -17.92 -2.21 -0.57
N THR A 96 -18.62 -2.38 0.56
CA THR A 96 -18.02 -2.89 1.79
C THR A 96 -18.13 -4.41 1.80
N LEU A 97 -17.00 -5.10 1.89
CA LEU A 97 -16.95 -6.53 2.14
C LEU A 97 -17.00 -6.79 3.64
N ALA A 98 -17.71 -7.84 4.04
CA ALA A 98 -17.64 -8.31 5.41
C ALA A 98 -16.24 -8.90 5.69
N PRO A 99 -15.72 -8.83 6.93
CA PRO A 99 -14.37 -9.30 7.27
C PRO A 99 -14.11 -10.75 6.83
N GLN A 100 -15.08 -11.64 7.02
CA GLN A 100 -14.99 -13.05 6.61
C GLN A 100 -14.89 -13.21 5.08
N GLN A 101 -15.51 -12.33 4.30
CA GLN A 101 -15.40 -12.36 2.84
C GLN A 101 -14.00 -11.91 2.39
N ILE A 102 -13.39 -10.95 3.10
CA ILE A 102 -12.01 -10.54 2.84
C ILE A 102 -11.06 -11.70 3.10
N VAL A 103 -11.19 -12.37 4.26
CA VAL A 103 -10.38 -13.55 4.58
C VAL A 103 -10.54 -14.63 3.53
N ALA A 104 -11.78 -14.95 3.14
CA ALA A 104 -12.06 -15.96 2.12
C ALA A 104 -11.44 -15.63 0.75
N GLU A 105 -11.43 -14.37 0.32
CA GLU A 105 -10.77 -13.95 -0.93
C GLU A 105 -9.25 -14.10 -0.84
N LEU A 106 -8.65 -13.74 0.29
CA LEU A 106 -7.20 -13.89 0.50
C LEU A 106 -6.78 -15.36 0.56
N GLU A 107 -7.64 -16.25 1.08
CA GLU A 107 -7.36 -17.69 1.13
C GLU A 107 -7.34 -18.35 -0.25
N ARG A 108 -8.00 -17.76 -1.26
CA ARG A 108 -7.89 -18.19 -2.66
C ARG A 108 -6.49 -17.99 -3.25
N ILE A 109 -5.66 -17.14 -2.63
CA ILE A 109 -4.27 -16.95 -3.04
C ILE A 109 -3.48 -18.20 -2.58
N PRO A 110 -2.78 -18.92 -3.47
CA PRO A 110 -1.99 -20.10 -3.09
C PRO A 110 -0.92 -19.74 -2.04
N PRO A 111 -0.61 -20.63 -1.07
CA PRO A 111 0.37 -20.34 -0.02
C PRO A 111 1.71 -19.78 -0.52
N ALA A 112 2.23 -20.34 -1.62
CA ALA A 112 3.48 -19.89 -2.25
C ALA A 112 3.45 -18.42 -2.73
N ARG A 113 2.26 -17.82 -2.92
CA ARG A 113 2.09 -16.42 -3.34
C ARG A 113 1.64 -15.49 -2.21
N ARG A 114 1.38 -16.00 -1.00
CA ARG A 114 0.90 -15.19 0.14
C ARG A 114 1.98 -14.30 0.76
N GLY A 115 3.23 -14.38 0.29
CA GLY A 115 4.27 -13.41 0.62
C GLY A 115 4.05 -12.02 -0.01
N MET A 116 3.13 -11.88 -0.97
CA MET A 116 2.80 -10.59 -1.54
C MET A 116 2.15 -9.65 -0.52
N SER A 117 2.28 -8.34 -0.74
CA SER A 117 1.67 -7.33 0.13
C SER A 117 0.14 -7.33 0.03
N MET A 118 -0.51 -6.93 1.11
CA MET A 118 -1.96 -6.71 1.17
C MET A 118 -2.42 -5.67 0.14
N LYS A 119 -1.61 -4.62 -0.11
CA LYS A 119 -1.88 -3.65 -1.18
C LYS A 119 -1.95 -4.34 -2.55
N ALA A 120 -0.95 -5.15 -2.89
CA ALA A 120 -0.91 -5.85 -4.18
C ALA A 120 -2.11 -6.80 -4.34
N ALA A 121 -2.40 -7.60 -3.30
CA ALA A 121 -3.54 -8.51 -3.30
C ALA A 121 -4.88 -7.78 -3.47
N PHE A 122 -5.07 -6.64 -2.78
CA PHE A 122 -6.26 -5.81 -2.93
C PHE A 122 -6.39 -5.23 -4.35
N TYR A 123 -5.31 -4.75 -4.95
CA TYR A 123 -5.34 -4.15 -6.28
C TYR A 123 -5.67 -5.20 -7.34
N ASP A 124 -5.11 -6.40 -7.18
CA ASP A 124 -5.44 -7.56 -8.01
C ASP A 124 -6.90 -7.97 -7.89
N TYR A 125 -7.44 -8.00 -6.67
CA TYR A 125 -8.88 -8.24 -6.45
C TYR A 125 -9.74 -7.19 -7.15
N MET A 126 -9.42 -5.90 -6.98
CA MET A 126 -10.18 -4.80 -7.59
C MET A 126 -10.16 -4.85 -9.11
N ARG A 127 -9.01 -5.18 -9.72
CA ARG A 127 -8.88 -5.37 -11.17
C ARG A 127 -9.75 -6.52 -11.68
N ARG A 128 -9.77 -7.66 -10.99
CA ARG A 128 -10.61 -8.81 -11.37
C ARG A 128 -12.10 -8.52 -11.18
N ARG A 129 -12.46 -7.88 -10.07
CA ARG A 129 -13.86 -7.65 -9.69
C ARG A 129 -14.50 -6.50 -10.46
N TYR A 130 -13.72 -5.47 -10.79
CA TYR A 130 -14.17 -4.25 -11.46
C TYR A 130 -13.27 -3.93 -12.67
N PRO A 131 -13.27 -4.79 -13.70
CA PRO A 131 -12.54 -4.48 -14.93
C PRO A 131 -13.14 -3.22 -15.57
N CYS A 132 -12.27 -2.36 -16.09
CA CYS A 132 -12.71 -1.28 -16.96
C CYS A 132 -13.26 -1.86 -18.27
N ARG A 133 -14.34 -1.28 -18.78
CA ARG A 133 -14.97 -1.62 -20.06
C ARG A 133 -14.99 -0.39 -20.95
#